data_AF-A0A2N3EMU4-F1
#
_entry.id   AF-A0A2N3EMU4-F1
#
_cell.length_a   1.000
_cell.length_b   1.000
_cell.length_c   1.000
_cell.angle_alpha   90.00
_cell.angle_beta   90.00
_cell.angle_gamma   90.00
#
_symmetry.space_group_name_H-M   'P 1'
#
loop_
_entity.id
_entity.type
_entity.pdbx_description
1 polymer ?
#
loop_
_entity_poly.entity_id
_entity_poly.type
_entity_poly.pdbx_seq_one_letter_code
_entity_poly.pdbx_strand_id
1 'polypeptide(L)' 'MRRFASFAAAGIVLALAACNPTVKIEAPDKPIEINLNIKIEQEVRVKVDRDLDNLLAENPDLF' A
#
# COMPACT_ATOMS: atom_id res chain seq x y z
N MET A 1 -3.17 1.12 62.71
CA MET A 1 -3.29 2.00 61.51
C MET A 1 -2.18 1.82 60.47
N ARG A 2 -0.89 1.68 60.83
CA ARG A 2 0.21 1.50 59.84
C ARG A 2 0.08 0.29 58.89
N ARG A 3 -0.50 -0.83 59.35
CA ARG A 3 -0.72 -2.03 58.52
C ARG A 3 -1.81 -1.85 57.46
N PHE A 4 -2.87 -1.09 57.77
CA PHE A 4 -3.96 -0.81 56.83
C PHE A 4 -3.51 0.12 55.68
N ALA A 5 -2.68 1.12 55.98
CA ALA A 5 -2.10 2.00 54.97
C ALA A 5 -1.17 1.24 53.99
N SER A 6 -0.46 0.21 54.47
CA SER A 6 0.43 -0.61 53.65
C SER A 6 -0.33 -1.48 52.64
N PHE A 7 -1.52 -2.00 53.01
CA PHE A 7 -2.38 -2.75 52.10
C PHE A 7 -3.04 -1.86 51.04
N ALA A 8 -3.44 -0.64 51.41
CA ALA A 8 -4.00 0.32 50.46
C ALA A 8 -2.98 0.78 49.41
N ALA A 9 -1.73 1.02 49.81
CA ALA A 9 -0.66 1.39 48.89
C ALA A 9 -0.31 0.28 47.89
N ALA A 10 -0.35 -0.99 48.31
CA ALA A 10 -0.11 -2.14 47.43
C ALA A 10 -1.21 -2.30 46.36
N GLY A 11 -2.47 -1.99 46.69
CA GLY A 11 -3.60 -2.05 45.75
C GLY A 11 -3.50 -1.02 44.61
N ILE A 12 -2.97 0.17 44.90
CA ILE A 12 -2.82 1.25 43.90
C ILE A 12 -1.74 0.92 42.86
N VAL A 13 -0.64 0.29 43.29
CA VAL A 13 0.44 -0.13 42.38
C VAL A 13 -0.03 -1.22 41.43
N LEU A 14 -0.86 -2.15 41.91
CA LEU A 14 -1.46 -3.21 41.09
C LEU A 14 -2.46 -2.66 40.06
N ALA A 15 -3.23 -1.62 40.42
CA ALA A 15 -4.17 -0.99 39.50
C ALA A 15 -3.47 -0.26 38.34
N LEU A 16 -2.31 0.35 38.59
CA LEU A 16 -1.52 1.03 37.55
C LEU A 16 -0.84 0.04 36.58
N ALA A 17 -0.51 -1.17 37.03
CA ALA A 17 0.07 -2.22 36.19
C ALA A 17 -0.93 -2.91 35.25
N ALA A 18 -2.24 -2.71 35.46
CA ALA A 18 -3.30 -3.34 34.67
C ALA A 18 -3.57 -2.63 33.32
N CYS A 19 -3.06 -1.42 33.12
CA CYS A 19 -3.25 -0.66 31.88
C CYS A 19 -2.09 -0.91 30.90
N ASN A 20 -2.10 -2.04 30.20
CA ASN A 20 -1.15 -2.31 29.11
C ASN A 20 -1.88 -2.27 27.74
N PRO A 21 -2.00 -1.10 27.09
CA PRO A 21 -2.66 -1.00 25.79
C PRO A 21 -1.79 -1.68 24.72
N THR A 22 -2.17 -2.89 24.31
CA THR A 22 -1.50 -3.60 23.22
C THR A 22 -1.94 -3.02 21.88
N VAL A 23 -1.06 -2.28 21.22
CA VAL A 23 -1.29 -1.79 19.86
C VAL A 23 -1.08 -2.96 18.89
N LYS A 24 -2.17 -3.45 18.31
CA LYS A 24 -2.12 -4.44 17.24
C LYS A 24 -2.06 -3.72 15.90
N ILE A 25 -0.99 -3.96 15.15
CA ILE A 25 -0.88 -3.54 13.76
C ILE A 25 -1.47 -4.69 12.95
N GLU A 26 -2.77 -4.63 12.69
CA GLU A 26 -3.43 -5.59 11.79
C GLU A 26 -3.17 -5.14 10.36
N ALA A 27 -2.39 -5.93 9.62
CA ALA A 27 -2.28 -5.76 8.17
C ALA A 27 -3.67 -6.06 7.56
N PRO A 28 -4.19 -5.24 6.63
CA PRO A 28 -5.49 -5.49 6.03
C PRO A 28 -5.53 -6.88 5.37
N ASP A 29 -6.51 -7.71 5.74
CA ASP A 29 -6.69 -9.08 5.21
C ASP A 29 -6.96 -9.11 3.69
N LYS A 30 -7.38 -7.98 3.13
CA LYS A 30 -7.79 -7.86 1.74
C LYS A 30 -6.69 -7.21 0.90
N PRO A 31 -6.33 -7.79 -0.25
CA PRO A 31 -5.43 -7.16 -1.20
C PRO A 31 -5.95 -5.79 -1.63
N ILE A 32 -5.04 -4.82 -1.78
CA ILE A 32 -5.36 -3.51 -2.37
C ILE A 32 -5.60 -3.72 -3.87
N GLU A 33 -6.85 -3.59 -4.32
CA GLU A 33 -7.20 -3.68 -5.74
C GLU A 33 -6.85 -2.36 -6.45
N ILE A 34 -5.67 -2.32 -7.06
CA ILE A 34 -5.26 -1.17 -7.88
C ILE A 34 -5.81 -1.35 -9.29
N ASN A 35 -7.02 -0.87 -9.52
CA ASN A 35 -7.67 -0.84 -10.83
C ASN A 35 -7.07 0.29 -11.69
N LEU A 36 -5.98 -0.02 -12.40
CA LEU A 36 -5.26 0.91 -13.26
C LEU A 36 -5.89 0.93 -14.67
N ASN A 37 -6.56 2.02 -15.05
CA ASN A 37 -6.94 2.28 -16.44
C ASN A 37 -5.79 3.00 -17.17
N ILE A 38 -4.70 2.28 -17.47
CA ILE A 38 -3.55 2.84 -18.19
C ILE A 38 -3.81 2.78 -19.69
N LYS A 39 -3.73 3.93 -20.36
CA LYS A 39 -3.68 4.01 -21.82
C LYS A 39 -2.27 3.56 -22.26
N ILE A 40 -2.18 2.41 -22.94
CA ILE A 40 -0.91 1.81 -23.38
C ILE A 40 -0.41 2.55 -24.63
N GLU A 41 0.31 3.65 -24.44
CA GLU A 41 0.86 4.44 -25.53
C GLU A 41 2.04 3.72 -26.23
N GLN A 42 2.78 2.89 -25.49
CA GLN A 42 4.01 2.26 -25.98
C GLN A 42 3.78 1.11 -26.97
N GLU A 43 2.64 0.41 -26.89
CA GLU A 43 2.28 -0.63 -27.88
C GLU A 43 1.77 -0.01 -29.19
N VAL A 44 0.94 1.04 -29.10
CA VAL A 44 0.41 1.73 -30.29
C VAL A 44 1.53 2.44 -31.04
N ARG A 45 2.45 3.10 -30.32
CA ARG A 45 3.58 3.80 -30.96
C ARG A 45 4.48 2.84 -31.74
N VAL A 46 4.79 1.66 -31.18
CA VAL A 46 5.60 0.63 -31.87
C VAL A 46 4.87 0.04 -33.10
N LYS A 47 3.54 -0.09 -33.07
CA LYS A 47 2.76 -0.55 -34.24
C LYS A 47 2.74 0.51 -35.35
N VAL A 48 2.50 1.77 -35.01
CA VAL A 48 2.47 2.88 -35.98
C VAL A 48 3.83 3.07 -36.66
N ASP A 49 4.93 2.98 -35.89
CA ASP A 49 6.28 3.09 -36.46
C ASP A 49 6.54 1.97 -37.49
N ARG A 50 6.17 0.72 -37.18
CA ARG A 50 6.32 -0.43 -38.11
C ARG A 50 5.44 -0.33 -39.34
N ASP A 51 4.20 0.10 -39.17
CA ASP A 51 3.27 0.27 -40.29
C ASP A 51 3.74 1.40 -41.21
N LEU A 52 4.30 2.48 -40.65
CA LEU A 52 4.90 3.56 -41.41
C LEU A 52 6.15 3.10 -42.17
N ASP A 53 7.04 2.34 -41.55
CA ASP A 53 8.23 1.78 -42.21
C ASP A 53 7.84 0.89 -43.41
N ASN A 54 6.79 0.07 -43.26
CA ASN A 54 6.27 -0.77 -44.35
C ASN A 54 5.68 0.08 -45.49
N LEU A 55 4.89 1.10 -45.16
CA LEU A 55 4.30 1.99 -46.17
C LEU A 55 5.36 2.82 -46.93
N LEU A 56 6.41 3.26 -46.24
CA LEU A 56 7.56 3.95 -46.85
C LEU A 56 8.36 3.01 -47.76
N ALA A 57 8.50 1.73 -47.39
CA ALA A 57 9.17 0.74 -48.23
C ALA A 57 8.38 0.39 -49.51
N GLU A 58 7.05 0.39 -49.43
CA GLU A 58 6.17 0.08 -50.58
C GLU A 58 6.05 1.24 -51.58
N ASN A 59 6.21 2.49 -51.13
CA ASN A 59 6.05 3.68 -51.96
C ASN A 59 7.21 4.66 -51.76
N PRO A 60 8.41 4.36 -52.31
CA PRO A 60 9.59 5.20 -52.16
C PRO A 60 9.46 6.57 -52.87
N ASP A 61 8.48 6.73 -53.75
CA ASP A 61 8.24 7.98 -54.50
C ASP A 61 7.29 8.95 -53.77
N LEU A 62 6.72 8.57 -52.62
CA LEU A 62 5.78 9.38 -51.84
C LEU A 62 6.46 10.43 -50.94
N PHE A 63 7.80 10.40 -50.81
CA PHE A 63 8.61 11.34 -50.04
C PHE A 63 9.98 11.62 -50.65
#